data_AF-A0A831J8C2-F1
#
_entry.id   AF-A0A831J8C2-F1
#
_cell.length_a   1.000
_cell.length_b   1.000
_cell.length_c   1.000
_cell.angle_alpha   90.00
_cell.angle_beta   90.00
_cell.angle_gamma   90.00
#
_symmetry.space_group_name_H-M   'P 1'
#
loop_
_entity.id
_entity.type
_entity.pdbx_description
1 polymer ?
#
loop_
_entity_poly.entity_id
_entity_poly.type
_entity_poly.pdbx_seq_one_letter_code
_entity_poly.pdbx_strand_id
1 'polypeptide(L)'
;RTDMASMCKLGFDIGLKEMAAEELEYCQLAVANWKRLQPVILDGVQYRLVSPYESNHMAVNYVNQDASKGVVFAYDIYPRFQEKLFPLKVKGLDPNKMYRVKEINLMPGTESTLEADGELFSGDYLMKVGLDVFGFRPTQSRVIELTAE
;
A
#
# COMPACT_ATOMS: atom_id res chain seq x y z
N ARG A 1 4.34 1.01 -11.16
CA ARG A 1 3.98 2.31 -11.82
C ARG A 1 2.56 2.75 -11.45
N THR A 2 1.56 1.91 -11.70
CA THR A 2 0.15 2.17 -11.36
C THR A 2 -0.04 2.52 -9.88
N ASP A 3 0.64 1.82 -8.97
CA ASP A 3 0.54 2.12 -7.53
C ASP A 3 1.00 3.55 -7.18
N MET A 4 2.12 4.02 -7.75
CA MET A 4 2.57 5.41 -7.58
C MET A 4 1.53 6.41 -8.10
N ALA A 5 0.96 6.16 -9.28
CA ALA A 5 -0.08 7.02 -9.86
C ALA A 5 -1.39 7.01 -9.03
N SER A 6 -1.65 5.91 -8.32
CA SER A 6 -2.86 5.71 -7.52
C SER A 6 -2.85 6.45 -6.17
N MET A 7 -1.71 6.98 -5.73
CA MET A 7 -1.59 7.80 -4.51
C MET A 7 -2.37 9.13 -4.59
N CYS A 8 -2.77 9.54 -5.78
CA CYS A 8 -3.57 10.74 -6.02
C CYS A 8 -4.69 10.41 -7.02
N LYS A 9 -4.86 11.21 -8.08
CA LYS A 9 -5.80 10.96 -9.16
C LYS A 9 -5.19 9.99 -10.16
N LEU A 10 -5.64 8.74 -10.13
CA LEU A 10 -5.17 7.71 -11.06
C LEU A 10 -5.51 8.08 -12.52
N GLY A 11 -4.54 7.88 -13.41
CA GLY A 11 -4.68 8.05 -14.85
C GLY A 11 -3.67 7.19 -15.59
N PHE A 12 -3.95 6.93 -16.87
CA PHE A 12 -3.10 6.17 -17.76
C PHE A 12 -2.77 7.01 -18.99
N ASP A 13 -1.49 7.08 -19.34
CA ASP A 13 -1.00 7.72 -20.55
C ASP A 13 -0.17 6.69 -21.35
N ILE A 14 -0.86 5.61 -21.76
CA ILE A 14 -0.30 4.48 -22.50
C ILE A 14 -1.37 3.86 -23.41
N GLY A 15 -0.95 3.31 -24.55
CA GLY A 15 -1.85 2.61 -25.48
C GLY A 15 -2.33 1.29 -24.90
N LEU A 16 -3.65 1.16 -24.68
CA LEU A 16 -4.25 -0.05 -24.11
C LEU A 16 -4.39 -1.21 -25.13
N LYS A 17 -4.34 -0.92 -26.43
CA LYS A 17 -4.61 -1.90 -27.50
C LYS A 17 -3.54 -3.00 -27.59
N GLU A 18 -2.32 -2.69 -27.22
CA GLU A 18 -1.16 -3.59 -27.37
C GLU A 18 -0.76 -4.26 -26.05
N MET A 19 -1.51 -4.01 -24.97
CA MET A 19 -1.26 -4.62 -23.67
C MET A 19 -1.56 -6.13 -23.68
N ALA A 20 -0.76 -6.90 -22.95
CA ALA A 20 -1.09 -8.29 -22.70
C ALA A 20 -2.40 -8.40 -21.90
N ALA A 21 -3.13 -9.51 -22.07
CA ALA A 21 -4.43 -9.71 -21.40
C ALA A 21 -4.32 -9.59 -19.86
N GLU A 22 -3.26 -10.16 -19.29
CA GLU A 22 -2.98 -10.12 -17.84
C GLU A 22 -2.68 -8.70 -17.34
N GLU A 23 -1.98 -7.88 -18.14
CA GLU A 23 -1.70 -6.48 -17.79
C GLU A 23 -2.97 -5.62 -17.88
N LEU A 24 -3.83 -5.89 -18.87
CA LEU A 24 -5.12 -5.22 -18.99
C LEU A 24 -6.05 -5.56 -17.83
N GLU A 25 -6.11 -6.84 -17.44
CA GLU A 25 -6.85 -7.32 -16.27
C GLU A 25 -6.33 -6.65 -14.98
N TYR A 26 -5.01 -6.61 -14.79
CA TYR A 26 -4.38 -5.87 -13.69
C TYR A 26 -4.82 -4.40 -13.66
N CYS A 27 -4.76 -3.70 -14.80
CA CYS A 27 -5.17 -2.30 -14.88
C CYS A 27 -6.65 -2.09 -14.53
N GLN A 28 -7.53 -2.98 -14.98
CA GLN A 28 -8.95 -2.94 -14.62
C GLN A 28 -9.16 -3.12 -13.11
N LEU A 29 -8.46 -4.09 -12.50
CA LEU A 29 -8.47 -4.32 -11.06
C LEU A 29 -7.95 -3.10 -10.29
N ALA A 30 -6.84 -2.51 -10.73
CA ALA A 30 -6.26 -1.33 -10.10
C ALA A 30 -7.21 -0.12 -10.17
N VAL A 31 -7.92 0.08 -11.28
CA VAL A 31 -8.96 1.12 -11.41
C VAL A 31 -10.12 0.86 -10.46
N ALA A 32 -10.59 -0.39 -10.35
CA ALA A 32 -11.66 -0.76 -9.44
C ALA A 32 -11.27 -0.52 -7.97
N ASN A 33 -10.07 -0.94 -7.58
CA ASN A 33 -9.51 -0.68 -6.25
C ASN A 33 -9.38 0.82 -5.97
N TRP A 34 -8.82 1.59 -6.91
CA TRP A 34 -8.66 3.03 -6.74
C TRP A 34 -10.01 3.74 -6.59
N LYS A 35 -11.02 3.39 -7.40
CA LYS A 35 -12.37 3.97 -7.26
C LYS A 35 -12.99 3.68 -5.90
N ARG A 36 -12.84 2.45 -5.41
CA ARG A 36 -13.34 2.04 -4.09
C ARG A 36 -12.61 2.76 -2.95
N LEU A 37 -11.30 3.00 -3.10
CA LEU A 37 -10.45 3.66 -2.10
C LEU A 37 -10.37 5.19 -2.27
N GLN A 38 -11.00 5.74 -3.31
CA GLN A 38 -10.95 7.16 -3.66
C GLN A 38 -11.29 8.07 -2.47
N PRO A 39 -12.32 7.81 -1.64
CA PRO A 39 -12.61 8.69 -0.50
C PRO A 39 -11.47 8.72 0.53
N VAL A 40 -10.77 7.59 0.72
CA VAL A 40 -9.65 7.51 1.68
C VAL A 40 -8.40 8.19 1.10
N ILE A 41 -8.14 8.00 -0.19
CA ILE A 41 -6.95 8.53 -0.87
C ILE A 41 -7.05 10.05 -1.09
N LEU A 42 -8.22 10.56 -1.49
CA LEU A 42 -8.40 11.97 -1.86
C LEU A 42 -8.87 12.84 -0.70
N ASP A 43 -9.74 12.33 0.18
CA ASP A 43 -10.37 13.10 1.26
C ASP A 43 -9.84 12.74 2.66
N GLY A 44 -9.03 11.67 2.75
CA GLY A 44 -8.41 11.23 4.00
C GLY A 44 -7.20 12.05 4.42
N VAL A 45 -6.69 11.75 5.62
CA VAL A 45 -5.47 12.35 6.15
C VAL A 45 -4.27 11.56 5.67
N GLN A 46 -3.36 12.23 4.96
CA GLN A 46 -2.08 11.64 4.52
C GLN A 46 -1.01 11.77 5.61
N TYR A 47 -0.30 10.68 5.87
CA TYR A 47 0.86 10.61 6.73
C TYR A 47 2.07 10.16 5.92
N ARG A 48 3.15 10.94 5.98
CA ARG A 48 4.48 10.53 5.48
C ARG A 48 5.15 9.65 6.53
N LEU A 49 5.55 8.44 6.14
CA LEU A 49 6.11 7.44 7.04
C LEU A 49 7.61 7.25 6.85
N VAL A 50 8.04 7.07 5.60
CA VAL A 50 9.45 6.86 5.23
C VAL A 50 9.81 7.77 4.07
N SER A 51 10.91 8.51 4.22
CA SER A 51 11.38 9.48 3.23
C SER A 51 12.26 8.81 2.16
N PRO A 52 12.00 9.06 0.86
CA PRO A 52 12.85 8.58 -0.23
C PRO A 52 14.22 9.29 -0.27
N TYR A 53 14.39 10.39 0.48
CA TYR A 53 15.65 11.13 0.56
C TYR A 53 16.59 10.62 1.65
N GLU A 54 16.06 9.85 2.60
CA GLU A 54 16.77 9.39 3.80
C GLU A 54 16.93 7.86 3.82
N SER A 55 16.30 7.15 2.90
CA SER A 55 16.33 5.69 2.83
C SER A 55 16.21 5.20 1.39
N ASN A 56 16.47 3.91 1.18
CA ASN A 56 16.27 3.24 -0.11
C ASN A 56 14.80 2.85 -0.36
N HIS A 57 13.90 3.28 0.53
CA HIS A 57 12.48 2.96 0.52
C HIS A 57 11.63 4.24 0.65
N MET A 58 10.34 4.11 0.41
CA MET A 58 9.37 5.17 0.66
C MET A 58 8.08 4.56 1.16
N ALA A 59 7.43 5.23 2.10
CA ALA A 59 6.08 4.86 2.50
C ALA A 59 5.26 6.06 2.92
N VAL A 60 3.98 6.02 2.53
CA VAL A 60 2.93 6.90 3.04
C VAL A 60 1.71 6.06 3.41
N ASN A 61 0.88 6.57 4.30
CA ASN A 61 -0.47 6.02 4.47
C ASN A 61 -1.52 7.12 4.50
N TYR A 62 -2.72 6.76 4.08
CA TYR A 62 -3.92 7.59 4.16
C TYR A 62 -4.89 6.94 5.13
N VAL A 63 -5.61 7.72 5.91
CA VAL A 63 -6.65 7.24 6.82
C VAL A 63 -7.88 8.13 6.70
N ASN A 64 -9.08 7.54 6.64
CA ASN A 64 -10.32 8.30 6.65
C ASN A 64 -10.61 8.93 8.03
N GLN A 65 -11.56 9.84 8.08
CA GLN A 65 -11.81 10.69 9.26
C GLN A 65 -12.22 9.91 10.52
N ASP A 66 -12.94 8.79 10.37
CA ASP A 66 -13.40 7.94 11.48
C ASP A 66 -12.39 6.81 11.81
N ALA A 67 -11.23 6.82 11.15
CA ALA A 67 -10.21 5.78 11.24
C ALA A 67 -10.73 4.36 11.00
N SER A 68 -11.81 4.18 10.22
CA SER A 68 -12.30 2.84 9.88
C SER A 68 -11.59 2.23 8.67
N LYS A 69 -10.90 3.03 7.86
CA LYS A 69 -10.17 2.56 6.68
C LYS A 69 -8.88 3.32 6.46
N GLY A 70 -7.81 2.58 6.15
CA GLY A 70 -6.53 3.12 5.74
C GLY A 70 -5.97 2.44 4.50
N VAL A 71 -5.10 3.14 3.79
CA VAL A 71 -4.34 2.61 2.65
C VAL A 71 -2.89 2.99 2.82
N VAL A 72 -1.99 2.01 2.79
CA VAL A 72 -0.55 2.19 2.84
C VAL A 72 0.01 1.97 1.43
N PHE A 73 0.87 2.87 1.01
CA PHE A 73 1.69 2.72 -0.19
C PHE A 73 3.14 2.61 0.25
N ALA A 74 3.79 1.50 -0.05
CA ALA A 74 5.19 1.25 0.25
C ALA A 74 5.95 0.91 -1.02
N TYR A 75 7.17 1.44 -1.15
CA TYR A 75 8.01 1.31 -2.33
C TYR A 75 9.44 0.97 -1.94
N ASP A 76 9.97 -0.06 -2.58
CA ASP A 76 11.39 -0.39 -2.59
C ASP A 76 12.02 0.31 -3.79
N ILE A 77 12.81 1.36 -3.56
CA ILE A 77 13.36 2.19 -4.64
C ILE A 77 14.60 1.49 -5.21
N TYR A 78 15.68 1.48 -4.43
CA TYR A 78 16.93 0.79 -4.74
C TYR A 78 17.54 0.17 -3.48
N PRO A 79 16.91 -0.88 -2.93
CA PRO A 79 17.42 -1.52 -1.72
C PRO A 79 18.83 -2.05 -1.92
N ARG A 80 19.64 -1.99 -0.86
CA ARG A 80 20.99 -2.59 -0.81
C ARG A 80 20.90 -4.03 -0.33
N PHE A 81 21.85 -4.84 -0.78
CA PHE A 81 21.94 -6.23 -0.35
C PHE A 81 22.05 -6.32 1.19
N GLN A 82 21.14 -7.06 1.81
CA GLN A 82 21.07 -7.28 3.26
C GLN A 82 21.08 -6.00 4.11
N GLU A 83 20.50 -4.92 3.61
CA GLU A 83 20.30 -3.75 4.47
C GLU A 83 19.36 -4.07 5.64
N LYS A 84 19.50 -3.31 6.71
CA LYS A 84 18.64 -3.48 7.87
C LYS A 84 17.27 -2.86 7.58
N LEU A 85 16.26 -3.71 7.44
CA LEU A 85 14.86 -3.31 7.33
C LEU A 85 14.24 -3.17 8.73
N PHE A 86 13.29 -2.26 8.85
CA PHE A 86 12.53 -2.03 10.07
C PHE A 86 11.04 -2.16 9.77
N PRO A 87 10.24 -2.67 10.73
CA PRO A 87 8.79 -2.68 10.59
C PRO A 87 8.25 -1.27 10.32
N LEU A 88 7.40 -1.16 9.30
CA LEU A 88 6.71 0.08 8.97
C LEU A 88 5.58 0.32 9.96
N LYS A 89 5.69 1.41 10.71
CA LYS A 89 4.67 1.87 11.64
C LYS A 89 3.74 2.83 10.94
N VAL A 90 2.45 2.47 10.87
CA VAL A 90 1.43 3.36 10.30
C VAL A 90 1.06 4.46 11.28
N LYS A 91 0.32 5.47 10.80
CA LYS A 91 -0.17 6.57 11.64
C LYS A 91 -1.65 6.83 11.38
N GLY A 92 -2.32 7.39 12.39
CA GLY A 92 -3.69 7.91 12.26
C GLY A 92 -4.81 6.89 12.45
N LEU A 93 -4.49 5.65 12.84
CA LEU A 93 -5.51 4.64 13.18
C LEU A 93 -6.05 4.85 14.60
N ASP A 94 -7.19 4.23 14.89
CA ASP A 94 -7.73 4.11 16.24
C ASP A 94 -7.03 2.94 16.96
N PRO A 95 -6.32 3.18 18.09
CA PRO A 95 -5.61 2.12 18.79
C PRO A 95 -6.52 0.98 19.31
N ASN A 96 -7.81 1.24 19.49
CA ASN A 96 -8.77 0.30 20.05
C ASN A 96 -9.51 -0.54 19.00
N LYS A 97 -9.37 -0.22 17.71
CA LYS A 97 -9.98 -0.98 16.61
C LYS A 97 -9.06 -2.10 16.14
N MET A 98 -9.68 -3.17 15.63
CA MET A 98 -8.97 -4.24 14.94
C MET A 98 -9.03 -4.00 13.44
N TYR A 99 -7.93 -4.17 12.73
CA TYR A 99 -7.80 -3.88 11.31
C TYR A 99 -7.35 -5.12 10.55
N ARG A 100 -8.16 -5.52 9.57
CA ARG A 100 -7.79 -6.52 8.59
C ARG A 100 -6.76 -5.93 7.65
N VAL A 101 -5.60 -6.58 7.56
CA VAL A 101 -4.55 -6.23 6.61
C VAL A 101 -4.79 -6.98 5.31
N LYS A 102 -4.79 -6.28 4.18
CA LYS A 102 -4.91 -6.90 2.86
C LYS A 102 -3.98 -6.25 1.84
N GLU A 103 -3.08 -7.01 1.25
CA GLU A 103 -2.33 -6.57 0.08
C GLU A 103 -3.24 -6.64 -1.17
N ILE A 104 -3.24 -5.55 -1.94
CA ILE A 104 -4.03 -5.39 -3.16
C ILE A 104 -3.13 -4.94 -4.32
N ASN A 105 -3.70 -4.84 -5.52
CA ASN A 105 -2.96 -4.51 -6.75
C ASN A 105 -1.83 -5.51 -7.04
N LEU A 106 -2.12 -6.79 -6.87
CA LEU A 106 -1.26 -7.88 -7.35
C LEU A 106 -1.60 -8.23 -8.79
N MET A 107 -0.61 -8.73 -9.54
CA MET A 107 -0.86 -9.30 -10.87
C MET A 107 -1.81 -10.50 -10.76
N PRO A 108 -2.67 -10.76 -11.76
CA PRO A 108 -3.52 -11.95 -11.78
C PRO A 108 -2.71 -13.23 -11.51
N GLY A 109 -3.26 -14.11 -10.67
CA GLY A 109 -2.60 -15.37 -10.28
C GLY A 109 -1.40 -15.22 -9.31
N THR A 110 -1.11 -14.01 -8.82
CA THR A 110 -0.05 -13.79 -7.84
C THR A 110 -0.61 -13.75 -6.41
N GLU A 111 -0.02 -14.54 -5.53
CA GLU A 111 -0.30 -14.49 -4.09
C GLU A 111 0.55 -13.41 -3.41
N SER A 112 0.01 -12.86 -2.32
CA SER A 112 0.74 -11.91 -1.49
C SER A 112 1.95 -12.58 -0.87
N THR A 113 3.07 -11.85 -0.84
CA THR A 113 4.27 -12.26 -0.08
C THR A 113 4.39 -11.51 1.25
N LEU A 114 3.38 -10.70 1.61
CA LEU A 114 3.31 -10.02 2.89
C LEU A 114 2.79 -11.02 3.92
N GLU A 115 3.60 -11.32 4.95
CA GLU A 115 3.21 -12.28 6.00
C GLU A 115 1.94 -11.87 6.75
N ALA A 116 1.66 -10.56 6.80
CA ALA A 116 0.48 -10.00 7.42
C ALA A 116 -0.78 -10.02 6.53
N ASP A 117 -0.72 -10.49 5.28
CA ASP A 117 -1.89 -10.50 4.38
C ASP A 117 -3.01 -11.41 4.91
N GLY A 118 -4.20 -10.84 5.10
CA GLY A 118 -5.37 -11.52 5.65
C GLY A 118 -5.45 -11.51 7.19
N GLU A 119 -4.38 -11.11 7.88
CA GLU A 119 -4.31 -11.11 9.34
C GLU A 119 -5.01 -9.89 9.98
N LEU A 120 -5.36 -10.03 11.25
CA LEU A 120 -6.07 -9.02 12.04
C LEU A 120 -5.16 -8.45 13.13
N PHE A 121 -4.93 -7.14 13.13
CA PHE A 121 -4.09 -6.48 14.13
C PHE A 121 -4.82 -5.32 14.79
N SER A 122 -4.52 -5.02 16.06
CA SER A 122 -5.01 -3.79 16.67
C SER A 122 -4.34 -2.57 16.03
N GLY A 123 -5.05 -1.44 15.99
CA GLY A 123 -4.46 -0.18 15.55
C GLY A 123 -3.24 0.20 16.40
N ASP A 124 -3.23 -0.15 17.70
CA ASP A 124 -2.10 0.08 18.58
C ASP A 124 -0.86 -0.68 18.13
N TYR A 125 -1.02 -1.96 17.74
CA TYR A 125 0.06 -2.78 17.21
C TYR A 125 0.61 -2.20 15.92
N LEU A 126 -0.26 -1.86 14.96
CA LEU A 126 0.13 -1.31 13.67
C LEU A 126 0.89 0.03 13.81
N MET A 127 0.55 0.84 14.81
CA MET A 127 1.19 2.13 15.06
C MET A 127 2.48 2.05 15.90
N LYS A 128 2.59 1.08 16.83
CA LYS A 128 3.76 0.99 17.75
C LYS A 128 4.78 -0.06 17.33
N VAL A 129 4.32 -1.21 16.85
CA VAL A 129 5.15 -2.33 16.40
C VAL A 129 5.38 -2.23 14.90
N GLY A 130 4.31 -2.19 14.10
CA GLY A 130 4.36 -2.07 12.64
C GLY A 130 4.37 -3.40 11.89
N LEU A 131 4.53 -3.33 10.57
CA LEU A 131 4.51 -4.46 9.63
C LEU A 131 5.80 -4.53 8.81
N ASP A 132 6.29 -5.73 8.53
CA ASP A 132 7.45 -5.95 7.66
C ASP A 132 7.04 -5.88 6.18
N VAL A 133 6.99 -4.66 5.65
CA VAL A 133 6.47 -4.38 4.28
C VAL A 133 7.56 -4.28 3.22
N PHE A 134 8.79 -3.92 3.60
CA PHE A 134 9.87 -3.66 2.66
C PHE A 134 10.61 -4.94 2.28
N GLY A 135 11.15 -4.96 1.07
CA GLY A 135 11.95 -6.05 0.55
C GLY A 135 13.31 -5.60 0.02
N PHE A 136 14.01 -6.52 -0.64
CA PHE A 136 15.34 -6.28 -1.19
C PHE A 136 15.37 -6.15 -2.72
N ARG A 137 14.21 -6.29 -3.38
CA ARG A 137 14.12 -6.20 -4.83
C ARG A 137 13.88 -4.74 -5.23
N PRO A 138 14.63 -4.20 -6.20
CA PRO A 138 14.43 -2.82 -6.63
C PRO A 138 13.10 -2.66 -7.34
N THR A 139 12.55 -1.46 -7.26
CA THR A 139 11.34 -1.02 -7.96
C THR A 139 10.09 -1.86 -7.67
N GLN A 140 10.00 -2.45 -6.48
CA GLN A 140 8.79 -3.13 -6.02
C GLN A 140 7.88 -2.18 -5.26
N SER A 141 6.58 -2.45 -5.30
CA SER A 141 5.57 -1.73 -4.54
C SER A 141 4.64 -2.69 -3.83
N ARG A 142 4.12 -2.24 -2.68
CA ARG A 142 3.00 -2.87 -1.99
C ARG A 142 1.92 -1.83 -1.74
N VAL A 143 0.68 -2.20 -2.01
CA VAL A 143 -0.49 -1.43 -1.61
C VAL A 143 -1.26 -2.24 -0.60
N ILE A 144 -1.34 -1.73 0.62
CA ILE A 144 -1.93 -2.45 1.75
C ILE A 144 -3.17 -1.70 2.22
N GLU A 145 -4.32 -2.36 2.15
CA GLU A 145 -5.56 -1.89 2.72
C GLU A 145 -5.67 -2.32 4.19
N LEU A 146 -6.10 -1.39 5.04
CA LEU A 146 -6.40 -1.60 6.45
C LEU A 146 -7.88 -1.33 6.65
N THR A 147 -8.67 -2.34 6.99
CA THR A 147 -10.12 -2.19 7.20
C THR A 147 -10.48 -2.53 8.63
N ALA A 148 -11.10 -1.60 9.35
CA ALA A 148 -11.59 -1.86 10.70
C ALA A 148 -12.73 -2.90 10.68
N GLU A 149 -12.69 -3.81 11.64
CA GLU A 149 -13.74 -4.80 11.93
C GLU A 149 -14.39 -4.55 13.30
#